data_AF-A0AAV8WZE9-F1
#
_entry.id   AF-A0AAV8WZE9-F1
#
_cell.length_a   1.000
_cell.length_b   1.000
_cell.length_c   1.000
_cell.angle_alpha   90.00
_cell.angle_beta   90.00
_cell.angle_gamma   90.00
#
_symmetry.space_group_name_H-M   'P 1'
#
loop_
_entity.id
_entity.type
_entity.pdbx_description
1 polymer ?
#
loop_
_entity_poly.entity_id
_entity_poly.type
_entity_poly.pdbx_seq_one_letter_code
_entity_poly.pdbx_strand_id
1 'polypeptide(L)'
;MDVKMVVYSVTFEAAFCTIIPGLTSRQREMCRTSPDAMVAVGDGIRLATNECRYQFRHHRWNCTGIENPTSFGHVVIVGMCIKLNK
;
A
#
# COMPACT_ATOMS: atom_id res chain seq x y z
N MET A 1 23.86 -23.26 -6.75
CA MET A 1 22.63 -22.43 -6.79
C MET A 1 21.50 -23.38 -7.18
N ASP A 2 20.68 -23.76 -6.21
CA ASP A 2 19.71 -24.85 -6.39
C ASP A 2 18.49 -24.32 -7.14
N VAL A 3 18.10 -24.98 -8.23
CA VAL A 3 16.98 -24.59 -9.12
C VAL A 3 15.69 -24.37 -8.31
N LYS A 4 15.51 -25.10 -7.21
CA LYS A 4 14.39 -24.92 -6.28
C LYS A 4 14.28 -23.49 -5.75
N MET A 5 15.39 -22.85 -5.38
CA MET A 5 15.39 -21.50 -4.81
C MET A 5 14.95 -20.43 -5.83
N VAL A 6 15.33 -20.60 -7.11
CA VAL A 6 14.90 -19.73 -8.22
C VAL A 6 13.44 -19.97 -8.58
N VAL A 7 12.97 -21.23 -8.56
CA VAL A 7 11.56 -21.54 -8.78
C VAL A 7 10.68 -21.00 -7.65
N TYR A 8 11.14 -21.08 -6.39
CA TYR A 8 10.44 -20.47 -5.25
C TYR A 8 10.33 -18.95 -5.41
N SER A 9 11.40 -18.24 -5.82
CA SER A 9 11.30 -16.78 -6.02
C SER A 9 10.34 -16.42 -7.17
N VAL A 10 10.47 -17.08 -8.33
CA VAL A 10 9.63 -16.79 -9.51
C VAL A 10 8.14 -17.12 -9.28
N THR A 11 7.85 -18.23 -8.57
CA THR A 11 6.46 -18.60 -8.26
C THR A 11 5.86 -17.76 -7.13
N PHE A 12 6.67 -17.38 -6.13
CA PHE A 12 6.22 -16.53 -5.03
C PHE A 12 5.90 -15.11 -5.51
N GLU A 13 6.72 -14.54 -6.38
CA GLU A 13 6.51 -13.22 -6.97
C GLU A 13 5.17 -13.11 -7.75
N ALA A 14 4.83 -14.14 -8.54
CA ALA A 14 3.57 -14.17 -9.28
C ALA A 14 2.34 -14.36 -8.35
N ALA A 15 2.47 -15.19 -7.30
CA ALA A 15 1.43 -15.40 -6.30
C ALA A 15 1.23 -14.16 -5.41
N PHE A 16 2.32 -13.47 -5.05
CA PHE A 16 2.33 -12.28 -4.21
C PHE A 16 1.40 -11.18 -4.76
N CYS A 17 1.47 -10.91 -6.06
CA CYS A 17 0.61 -9.93 -6.73
C CYS A 17 -0.90 -10.27 -6.70
N THR A 18 -1.25 -11.55 -6.52
CA THR A 18 -2.66 -11.97 -6.37
C THR A 18 -3.16 -11.84 -4.94
N ILE A 19 -2.25 -11.87 -3.96
CA ILE A 19 -2.57 -11.86 -2.53
C ILE A 19 -2.70 -10.41 -2.01
N ILE A 20 -2.00 -9.43 -2.59
CA ILE A 20 -2.12 -8.03 -2.16
C ILE A 20 -3.55 -7.53 -2.38
N PRO A 21 -4.29 -7.21 -1.31
CA PRO A 21 -5.65 -6.77 -1.44
C PRO A 21 -5.69 -5.30 -1.87
N GLY A 22 -6.73 -4.92 -2.61
CA GLY A 22 -6.94 -3.53 -3.04
C GLY A 22 -6.18 -3.10 -4.31
N LEU A 23 -5.35 -3.96 -4.92
CA LEU A 23 -4.78 -3.69 -6.23
C LEU A 23 -5.86 -3.78 -7.34
N THR A 24 -5.93 -2.74 -8.16
CA THR A 24 -6.67 -2.74 -9.43
C THR A 24 -6.07 -3.74 -10.41
N SER A 25 -6.82 -4.13 -11.45
CA SER A 25 -6.33 -5.04 -12.51
C SER A 25 -5.03 -4.53 -13.15
N ARG A 26 -4.95 -3.22 -13.41
CA ARG A 26 -3.75 -2.59 -13.98
C ARG A 26 -2.56 -2.60 -13.02
N GLN A 27 -2.79 -2.32 -11.74
CA GLN A 27 -1.71 -2.40 -10.73
C GLN A 27 -1.23 -3.84 -10.53
N ARG A 28 -2.11 -4.83 -10.67
CA ARG A 28 -1.73 -6.26 -10.61
C ARG A 28 -0.88 -6.67 -11.81
N GLU A 29 -1.16 -6.13 -12.98
CA GLU A 29 -0.30 -6.31 -14.16
C GLU A 29 1.09 -5.69 -13.94
N MET A 30 1.15 -4.46 -13.43
CA MET A 30 2.43 -3.81 -13.08
C MET A 30 3.20 -4.59 -12.00
N CYS A 31 2.51 -5.10 -10.98
CA CYS A 31 3.11 -5.94 -9.96
C CYS A 31 3.77 -7.18 -10.56
N ARG A 32 3.12 -7.85 -11.53
CA ARG A 32 3.70 -9.03 -12.20
C ARG A 32 4.94 -8.69 -13.05
N THR A 33 5.03 -7.46 -13.55
CA THR A 33 6.22 -7.01 -14.32
C THR A 33 7.41 -6.66 -13.44
N SER A 34 7.19 -6.23 -12.19
CA SER A 34 8.23 -5.91 -11.22
C SER A 34 7.74 -6.19 -9.78
N PRO A 35 7.78 -7.46 -9.36
CA PRO A 35 7.29 -7.90 -8.06
C PRO A 35 8.23 -7.49 -6.92
N ASP A 36 9.52 -7.38 -7.20
CA ASP A 36 10.56 -6.87 -6.32
C ASP A 36 10.32 -5.40 -5.93
N ALA A 37 9.90 -4.56 -6.87
CA ALA A 37 9.57 -3.16 -6.59
C ALA A 37 8.39 -3.02 -5.62
N MET A 38 7.46 -3.98 -5.59
CA MET A 38 6.32 -3.93 -4.67
C MET A 38 6.71 -4.08 -3.20
N VAL A 39 7.86 -4.70 -2.91
CA VAL A 39 8.43 -4.71 -1.55
C VAL A 39 8.79 -3.28 -1.12
N ALA A 40 9.51 -2.56 -1.98
CA ALA A 40 9.88 -1.17 -1.72
C ALA A 40 8.65 -0.24 -1.63
N VAL A 41 7.61 -0.49 -2.43
CA VAL A 41 6.33 0.25 -2.34
C VAL A 41 5.67 0.01 -0.98
N GLY A 42 5.63 -1.23 -0.49
CA GLY A 42 5.08 -1.55 0.84
C GLY A 42 5.81 -0.83 1.97
N ASP A 43 7.14 -0.78 1.91
CA ASP A 43 7.95 -0.03 2.87
C ASP A 43 7.70 1.47 2.79
N GLY A 44 7.56 2.02 1.57
CA GLY A 44 7.21 3.42 1.35
C GLY A 44 5.88 3.79 2.01
N ILE A 45 4.85 2.92 1.91
CA ILE A 45 3.55 3.12 2.57
C ILE A 45 3.73 3.18 4.10
N ARG A 46 4.48 2.23 4.68
CA ARG A 46 4.75 2.21 6.13
C ARG A 46 5.44 3.49 6.61
N LEU A 47 6.46 3.95 5.88
CA LEU A 47 7.18 5.18 6.18
C LEU A 47 6.25 6.41 6.06
N ALA A 48 5.47 6.49 4.99
CA ALA A 48 4.52 7.58 4.77
C ALA A 48 3.45 7.65 5.88
N THR A 49 2.92 6.51 6.34
CA THR A 49 1.96 6.46 7.45
C THR A 49 2.57 6.98 8.75
N ASN A 50 3.80 6.58 9.05
CA ASN A 50 4.50 7.05 10.25
C ASN A 50 4.73 8.56 10.21
N GLU A 51 5.19 9.08 9.07
CA GLU A 51 5.41 10.52 8.91
C GLU A 51 4.08 11.30 8.94
N CYS A 52 3.02 10.77 8.32
CA CYS A 52 1.70 11.37 8.37
C CYS A 52 1.24 11.51 9.82
N ARG A 53 1.30 10.43 10.61
CA ARG A 53 0.96 10.48 12.04
C ARG A 53 1.79 11.51 12.78
N TYR A 54 3.10 11.55 12.52
CA TYR A 54 3.99 12.51 13.17
C TYR A 54 3.59 13.95 12.84
N GLN A 55 3.44 14.28 11.55
CA GLN A 55 3.11 15.63 11.09
C GLN A 55 1.70 16.07 11.54
N PHE A 56 0.73 15.16 11.52
CA PHE A 56 -0.67 15.47 11.80
C PHE A 56 -1.12 15.12 13.23
N ARG A 57 -0.20 14.79 14.15
CA ARG A 57 -0.51 14.37 15.54
C ARG A 57 -1.36 15.35 16.35
N HIS A 58 -1.35 16.64 15.99
CA HIS A 58 -2.13 17.69 16.66
C HIS A 58 -3.28 18.23 15.79
N HIS A 59 -3.56 17.59 14.65
CA HIS A 59 -4.67 17.94 13.78
C HIS A 59 -5.92 17.10 14.08
N ARG A 60 -7.10 17.62 13.73
CA ARG A 60 -8.39 16.88 13.86
C ARG A 60 -8.38 15.57 13.07
N TRP A 61 -7.67 15.55 11.96
CA TRP A 61 -7.36 14.33 11.21
C TRP A 61 -5.91 13.94 11.52
N ASN A 62 -5.71 12.77 12.11
CA ASN A 62 -4.42 12.31 12.67
C ASN A 62 -3.87 11.04 11.99
N CYS A 63 -4.30 10.79 10.74
CA CYS A 63 -3.83 9.67 9.91
C CYS A 63 -4.11 8.24 10.42
N THR A 64 -4.87 8.06 11.51
CA THR A 64 -5.11 6.72 12.13
C THR A 64 -5.86 5.72 11.25
N GLY A 65 -6.55 6.17 10.20
CA GLY A 65 -7.29 5.31 9.26
C GLY A 65 -6.54 4.91 7.98
N ILE A 66 -5.25 5.27 7.86
CA ILE A 66 -4.47 5.05 6.62
C ILE A 66 -3.86 3.64 6.55
N GLU A 67 -3.47 3.08 7.69
CA GLU A 67 -2.97 1.70 7.77
C GLU A 67 -4.09 0.68 7.78
N ASN A 68 -4.60 0.40 6.59
CA ASN A 68 -5.35 -0.82 6.34
C ASN A 68 -4.50 -1.75 5.46
N PRO A 69 -4.65 -3.08 5.63
CA PRO A 69 -4.03 -4.04 4.71
C PRO A 69 -4.45 -3.81 3.25
N THR A 70 -5.56 -3.10 3.01
CA THR A 70 -6.07 -2.61 1.73
C THR A 70 -5.65 -1.17 1.42
N SER A 71 -4.43 -0.76 1.78
CA SER A 71 -3.93 0.59 1.51
C SER A 71 -3.90 0.93 0.01
N PHE A 72 -3.81 -0.10 -0.84
CA PHE A 72 -4.09 0.02 -2.26
C PHE A 72 -5.60 0.14 -2.51
N GLY A 73 -6.01 1.12 -3.33
CA GLY A 73 -7.40 1.26 -3.78
C GLY A 73 -8.31 2.15 -2.93
N HIS A 74 -7.87 2.59 -1.74
CA HIS A 74 -8.63 3.53 -0.91
C HIS A 74 -8.00 4.93 -0.92
N VAL A 75 -8.68 5.90 -1.54
CA VAL A 75 -8.23 7.30 -1.56
C VAL A 75 -8.90 8.07 -0.43
N VAL A 76 -8.11 8.55 0.53
CA VAL A 76 -8.59 9.43 1.59
C VAL A 76 -8.36 10.88 1.16
N ILE A 77 -9.44 11.62 0.88
CA ILE A 77 -9.37 13.05 0.60
C ILE A 77 -9.45 13.81 1.92
N VAL A 78 -8.31 14.36 2.34
CA VAL A 78 -8.22 15.22 3.53
C VAL A 78 -8.51 16.65 3.11
N GLY A 79 -9.52 17.27 3.72
CA GLY A 79 -9.88 18.66 3.42
C GLY A 79 -11.27 18.88 2.81
N MET A 80 -12.13 17.87 2.77
CA MET A 80 -13.56 18.15 2.66
C MET A 80 -14.01 18.75 3.98
N CYS A 81 -14.11 20.09 4.06
CA CYS A 81 -14.98 20.73 5.03
C CYS A 81 -16.38 20.14 4.83
N ILE A 82 -16.74 19.13 5.62
CA ILE A 82 -18.13 18.92 5.99
C ILE A 82 -18.58 20.29 6.47
N LYS A 83 -19.49 20.94 5.72
CA LYS A 83 -20.23 22.08 6.25
C LYS A 83 -20.77 21.58 7.58
N LEU A 84 -20.16 22.01 8.68
CA LEU A 84 -20.82 21.96 9.97
C LEU A 84 -22.02 22.88 9.75
N ASN A 85 -23.21 22.28 9.64
CA ASN A 85 -24.44 23.04 9.65
C ASN A 85 -24.36 23.98 10.86
N LYS A 86 -24.44 25.28 10.59
CA LYS A 86 -24.98 26.23 11.52
C LYS A 86 -26.50 26.05 11.53
#